data_AF-A0A954ZKB3-F1
#
_entry.id   AF-A0A954ZKB3-F1
#
_cell.length_a   1.000
_cell.length_b   1.000
_cell.length_c   1.000
_cell.angle_alpha   90.00
_cell.angle_beta   90.00
_cell.angle_gamma   90.00
#
_symmetry.space_group_name_H-M   'P 1'
#
loop_
_entity.id
_entity.type
_entity.pdbx_description
1 polymer ?
#
loop_
_entity_poly.entity_id
_entity_poly.type
_entity_poly.pdbx_seq_one_letter_code
_entity_poly.pdbx_strand_id
1 'polypeptide(L)'
;MADFDHSKFPLMGAHQVAACSACHVNDVFTGLSHACSSCHLEDFRTTTNPNHAVAGFSTNCDQCHNTVAWGDAVFDHAGITGNCSMCHMAEYSATTNPNHAVAGYPANCEACHTSTTAWTPATFNHAGITNNCVNCHQNDYNTTTDPNHTTYNISTSCETCHNTSSWQPANFNHVGFTDNCAQCHQQDYNATTSPNHAVQGFPTRCEACHNTSAWQPAMFSHAGITNNCVECHQNDFNATTNPNHVAQGFPTRCEACHNTSTWQPAMFS
;
A
#
# COMPACT_ATOMS: atom_id res chain seq x y z
N MET A 1 -28.54 50.00 -38.00
CA MET A 1 -27.40 49.59 -37.15
C MET A 1 -26.16 49.78 -37.97
N ALA A 2 -25.17 50.52 -37.46
CA ALA A 2 -23.88 50.63 -38.15
C ALA A 2 -23.27 49.23 -38.28
N ASP A 3 -22.68 48.96 -39.43
CA ASP A 3 -22.06 47.69 -39.76
C ASP A 3 -20.83 47.50 -38.85
N PHE A 4 -20.98 46.70 -37.80
CA PHE A 4 -19.89 46.41 -36.86
C PHE A 4 -19.06 45.24 -37.40
N ASP A 5 -17.75 45.46 -37.54
CA ASP A 5 -16.83 44.50 -38.14
C ASP A 5 -16.55 43.30 -37.22
N HIS A 6 -17.10 42.14 -37.58
CA HIS A 6 -16.87 40.86 -36.93
C HIS A 6 -15.74 40.04 -37.60
N SER A 7 -14.88 40.65 -38.42
CA SER A 7 -13.76 39.94 -39.07
C SER A 7 -12.81 39.26 -38.08
N LYS A 8 -12.66 39.81 -36.88
CA LYS A 8 -11.80 39.26 -35.80
C LYS A 8 -12.49 38.23 -34.90
N PHE A 9 -13.82 38.20 -34.90
CA PHE A 9 -14.63 37.19 -34.23
C PHE A 9 -15.84 36.87 -35.13
N PRO A 10 -15.64 36.03 -36.16
CA PRO A 10 -16.72 35.69 -37.08
C PRO A 10 -17.85 34.98 -36.32
N LEU A 11 -19.07 35.53 -36.40
CA LEU A 11 -20.24 34.91 -35.80
C LEU A 11 -20.59 33.63 -36.57
N MET A 12 -20.26 32.48 -36.01
CA MET A 12 -20.50 31.16 -36.60
C MET A 12 -21.30 30.28 -35.63
N GLY A 13 -22.05 29.33 -36.19
CA GLY A 13 -22.92 28.43 -35.43
C GLY A 13 -23.91 29.19 -34.54
N ALA A 14 -23.97 28.83 -33.26
CA ALA A 14 -24.90 29.41 -32.28
C ALA A 14 -24.73 30.93 -32.07
N HIS A 15 -23.54 31.48 -32.33
CA HIS A 15 -23.29 32.92 -32.19
C HIS A 15 -24.01 33.78 -33.25
N GLN A 16 -24.44 33.19 -34.37
CA GLN A 16 -25.16 33.92 -35.43
C GLN A 16 -26.53 34.45 -34.99
N VAL A 17 -27.15 33.80 -34.00
CA VAL A 17 -28.49 34.15 -33.52
C VAL A 17 -28.46 34.78 -32.13
N ALA A 18 -27.27 35.05 -31.57
CA ALA A 18 -27.12 35.70 -30.28
C ALA A 18 -27.55 37.18 -30.37
N ALA A 19 -28.26 37.66 -29.34
CA ALA A 19 -28.58 39.08 -29.23
C ALA A 19 -27.31 39.90 -29.05
N CYS A 20 -27.22 41.08 -29.67
CA CYS A 20 -26.03 41.94 -29.59
C CYS A 20 -25.66 42.27 -28.13
N SER A 21 -26.67 42.48 -27.28
CA SER A 21 -26.52 42.77 -25.85
C SER A 21 -25.96 41.61 -25.02
N ALA A 22 -25.93 40.38 -25.55
CA ALA A 22 -25.31 39.24 -24.88
C ALA A 22 -23.78 39.40 -24.76
N CYS A 23 -23.18 40.16 -25.67
CA CYS A 23 -21.74 40.45 -25.66
C CYS A 23 -21.48 41.95 -25.45
N HIS A 24 -22.24 42.81 -26.12
CA HIS A 24 -22.09 44.27 -26.08
C HIS A 24 -22.96 44.91 -25.01
N VAL A 25 -22.51 44.77 -23.76
CA VAL A 25 -23.20 45.32 -22.59
C VAL A 25 -23.11 46.86 -22.60
N ASN A 26 -24.23 47.54 -22.30
CA ASN A 26 -24.33 49.00 -22.29
C ASN A 26 -23.89 49.66 -23.61
N ASP A 27 -24.15 49.00 -24.74
CA ASP A 27 -23.77 49.49 -26.07
C ASP A 27 -22.25 49.73 -26.24
N VAL A 28 -21.42 48.97 -25.50
CA VAL A 28 -19.96 48.99 -25.66
C VAL A 28 -19.53 47.93 -26.69
N PHE A 29 -19.06 48.40 -27.83
CA PHE A 29 -18.68 47.56 -28.98
C PHE A 29 -17.18 47.30 -29.15
N THR A 30 -16.34 47.66 -28.18
CA THR A 30 -14.88 47.51 -28.32
C THR A 30 -14.25 46.89 -27.07
N GLY A 31 -13.09 46.23 -27.23
CA GLY A 31 -12.28 45.73 -26.12
C GLY A 31 -12.70 44.38 -25.53
N LEU A 32 -13.69 43.69 -26.11
CA LEU A 32 -14.05 42.33 -25.71
C LEU A 32 -12.96 41.32 -26.13
N SER A 33 -12.77 40.30 -25.29
CA SER A 33 -11.91 39.17 -25.60
C SER A 33 -12.61 38.22 -26.57
N HIS A 34 -11.85 37.60 -27.46
CA HIS A 34 -12.32 36.53 -28.35
C HIS A 34 -12.07 35.13 -27.79
N ALA A 35 -11.42 35.03 -26.63
CA ALA A 35 -11.17 33.75 -25.98
C ALA A 35 -12.49 33.11 -25.51
N CYS A 36 -12.72 31.84 -25.83
CA CYS A 36 -13.94 31.13 -25.47
C CYS A 36 -14.24 31.24 -23.96
N SER A 37 -13.19 31.09 -23.14
CA SER A 37 -13.29 31.13 -21.68
C SER A 37 -13.60 32.51 -21.11
N SER A 38 -13.48 33.62 -21.85
CA SER A 38 -13.95 34.90 -21.32
C SER A 38 -15.47 34.99 -21.18
N CYS A 39 -16.21 34.11 -21.86
CA CYS A 39 -17.67 34.04 -21.78
C CYS A 39 -18.14 32.68 -21.24
N HIS A 40 -17.48 31.58 -21.60
CA HIS A 40 -17.89 30.21 -21.28
C HIS A 40 -17.09 29.59 -20.12
N LEU A 41 -16.49 30.38 -19.24
CA LEU A 41 -15.74 29.85 -18.09
C LEU A 41 -16.61 29.03 -17.14
N GLU A 42 -17.87 29.46 -16.95
CA GLU A 42 -18.79 28.75 -16.07
C GLU A 42 -19.22 27.41 -16.69
N ASP A 43 -19.51 27.39 -18.00
CA ASP A 43 -19.79 26.15 -18.72
C ASP A 43 -18.61 25.18 -18.62
N PHE A 44 -17.38 25.68 -18.79
CA PHE A 44 -16.16 24.90 -18.60
C PHE A 44 -16.05 24.30 -17.19
N ARG A 45 -16.35 25.09 -16.15
CA ARG A 45 -16.24 24.66 -14.74
C ARG A 45 -17.33 23.68 -14.31
N THR A 46 -18.52 23.79 -14.91
CA THR A 46 -19.72 23.05 -14.48
C THR A 46 -20.02 21.83 -15.35
N THR A 47 -19.40 21.71 -16.52
CA THR A 47 -19.55 20.51 -17.36
C THR A 47 -19.05 19.27 -16.62
N THR A 48 -19.84 18.19 -16.68
CA THR A 48 -19.53 16.91 -16.00
C THR A 48 -19.20 15.77 -16.95
N ASN A 49 -19.36 15.95 -18.26
CA ASN A 49 -19.19 14.88 -19.25
C ASN A 49 -18.42 15.37 -20.51
N PRO A 50 -17.09 15.20 -20.56
CA PRO A 50 -16.20 14.92 -19.42
C PRO A 50 -16.09 16.14 -18.49
N ASN A 51 -15.70 15.93 -17.23
CA ASN A 51 -15.48 17.05 -16.31
C ASN A 51 -14.15 17.75 -16.63
N HIS A 52 -14.23 18.91 -17.30
CA HIS A 52 -13.06 19.63 -17.78
C HIS A 52 -12.15 20.15 -16.65
N ALA A 53 -12.75 20.69 -15.58
CA ALA A 53 -12.02 21.25 -14.46
C ALA A 53 -11.26 20.17 -13.67
N VAL A 54 -11.92 19.02 -13.43
CA VAL A 54 -11.30 17.88 -12.75
C VAL A 54 -10.22 17.29 -13.63
N ALA A 55 -10.48 17.06 -14.92
CA ALA A 55 -9.49 16.53 -15.87
C ALA A 55 -8.32 17.48 -16.15
N GLY A 56 -8.40 18.74 -15.71
CA GLY A 56 -7.33 19.74 -15.89
C GLY A 56 -7.16 20.16 -17.35
N PHE A 57 -8.24 20.13 -18.14
CA PHE A 57 -8.17 20.55 -19.54
C PHE A 57 -7.83 22.03 -19.68
N SER A 58 -7.19 22.37 -20.79
CA SER A 58 -6.93 23.75 -21.15
C SER A 58 -8.23 24.50 -21.44
N THR A 59 -8.23 25.81 -21.22
CA THR A 59 -9.30 26.72 -21.68
C THR A 59 -9.20 27.04 -23.17
N ASN A 60 -8.27 26.43 -23.90
CA ASN A 60 -8.20 26.49 -25.37
C ASN A 60 -9.20 25.50 -25.96
N CYS A 61 -10.47 25.92 -26.02
CA CYS A 61 -11.59 25.08 -26.39
C CYS A 61 -11.49 24.54 -27.82
N ASP A 62 -10.81 25.27 -28.71
CA ASP A 62 -10.58 24.94 -30.12
C ASP A 62 -9.71 23.69 -30.34
N GLN A 63 -9.07 23.18 -29.28
CA GLN A 63 -8.38 21.88 -29.32
C GLN A 63 -9.34 20.70 -29.53
N CYS A 64 -10.60 20.84 -29.13
CA CYS A 64 -11.59 19.74 -29.18
C CYS A 64 -12.94 20.18 -29.76
N HIS A 65 -13.37 21.40 -29.45
CA HIS A 65 -14.65 21.95 -29.85
C HIS A 65 -14.51 22.84 -31.07
N ASN A 66 -15.61 22.92 -31.83
CA ASN A 66 -15.78 23.94 -32.86
C ASN A 66 -17.12 24.65 -32.63
N THR A 67 -17.27 25.86 -33.17
CA THR A 67 -18.44 26.71 -32.94
C THR A 67 -19.71 26.21 -33.65
N VAL A 68 -19.62 25.21 -34.54
CA VAL A 68 -20.74 24.69 -35.33
C VAL A 68 -21.37 23.45 -34.68
N ALA A 69 -20.53 22.50 -34.24
CA ALA A 69 -20.93 21.26 -33.60
C ALA A 69 -20.23 21.14 -32.24
N TRP A 70 -20.65 21.95 -31.28
CA TRP A 70 -20.01 22.03 -29.96
C TRP A 70 -20.10 20.72 -29.16
N GLY A 71 -21.21 19.99 -29.28
CA GLY A 71 -21.45 18.73 -28.55
C GLY A 71 -20.70 17.52 -29.09
N ASP A 72 -20.25 17.55 -30.34
CA ASP A 72 -19.56 16.44 -31.01
C ASP A 72 -18.04 16.71 -31.05
N ALA A 73 -17.49 17.09 -29.89
CA ALA A 73 -16.06 17.35 -29.76
C ALA A 73 -15.26 16.09 -30.11
N VAL A 74 -14.23 16.25 -30.94
CA VAL A 74 -13.31 15.16 -31.27
C VAL A 74 -12.06 15.36 -30.43
N PHE A 75 -11.72 14.35 -29.62
CA PHE A 75 -10.51 14.34 -28.81
C PHE A 75 -9.45 13.42 -29.43
N ASP A 76 -8.31 13.99 -29.81
CA ASP A 76 -7.14 13.23 -30.24
C ASP A 76 -6.30 12.81 -29.02
N HIS A 77 -6.00 11.52 -28.92
CA HIS A 77 -5.16 10.97 -27.85
C HIS A 77 -3.66 11.17 -28.12
N ALA A 78 -3.27 11.74 -29.26
CA ALA A 78 -1.88 12.03 -29.59
C ALA A 78 -1.24 12.93 -28.51
N GLY A 79 -0.12 12.48 -27.94
CA GLY A 79 0.62 13.21 -26.92
C GLY A 79 0.08 13.09 -25.49
N ILE A 80 -1.01 12.35 -25.28
CA ILE A 80 -1.51 12.03 -23.94
C ILE A 80 -0.71 10.86 -23.37
N THR A 81 -0.04 11.08 -22.24
CA THR A 81 0.86 10.10 -21.60
C THR A 81 0.44 9.68 -20.19
N GLY A 82 -0.70 10.16 -19.69
CA GLY A 82 -1.18 9.85 -18.34
C GLY A 82 -2.50 10.55 -18.01
N ASN A 83 -2.92 10.46 -16.75
CA ASN A 83 -4.21 10.98 -16.25
C ASN A 83 -5.44 10.38 -16.94
N CYS A 84 -5.32 9.15 -17.47
CA CYS A 84 -6.40 8.48 -18.19
C CYS A 84 -7.63 8.26 -17.31
N SER A 85 -7.43 8.00 -16.01
CA SER A 85 -8.49 7.80 -15.01
C SER A 85 -9.40 9.03 -14.83
N MET A 86 -8.99 10.21 -15.27
CA MET A 86 -9.84 11.39 -15.24
C MET A 86 -11.00 11.32 -16.25
N CYS A 87 -10.86 10.50 -17.28
CA CYS A 87 -11.88 10.32 -18.33
C CYS A 87 -12.41 8.87 -18.36
N HIS A 88 -11.53 7.87 -18.26
CA HIS A 88 -11.85 6.48 -18.55
C HIS A 88 -12.22 5.63 -17.33
N MET A 89 -12.64 6.26 -16.21
CA MET A 89 -13.00 5.51 -15.00
C MET A 89 -14.30 4.71 -15.14
N ALA A 90 -15.20 5.14 -16.03
CA ALA A 90 -16.40 4.37 -16.34
C ALA A 90 -16.02 3.07 -17.06
N GLU A 91 -15.16 3.15 -18.07
CA GLU A 91 -14.64 2.01 -18.82
C GLU A 91 -13.82 1.10 -17.92
N TYR A 92 -12.91 1.65 -17.11
CA TYR A 92 -12.14 0.92 -16.09
C TYR A 92 -13.05 0.02 -15.25
N SER A 93 -14.13 0.59 -14.72
CA SER A 93 -15.09 -0.11 -13.85
C SER A 93 -15.95 -1.14 -14.59
N ALA A 94 -16.16 -0.95 -15.90
CA ALA A 94 -16.98 -1.81 -16.75
C ALA A 94 -16.20 -2.96 -17.40
N THR A 95 -14.86 -2.94 -17.37
CA THR A 95 -14.03 -3.99 -17.96
C THR A 95 -14.30 -5.37 -17.34
N THR A 96 -14.31 -6.41 -18.18
CA THR A 96 -14.50 -7.80 -17.73
C THR A 96 -13.34 -8.73 -18.11
N ASN A 97 -12.43 -8.29 -18.99
CA ASN A 97 -11.31 -9.10 -19.45
C ASN A 97 -10.00 -8.28 -19.63
N PRO A 98 -9.12 -8.24 -18.61
CA PRO A 98 -9.40 -8.62 -17.23
C PRO A 98 -10.39 -7.64 -16.58
N ASN A 99 -11.09 -8.08 -15.54
CA ASN A 99 -11.88 -7.18 -14.72
C ASN A 99 -10.95 -6.42 -13.76
N HIS A 100 -10.67 -5.15 -14.06
CA HIS A 100 -9.69 -4.38 -13.31
C HIS A 100 -10.10 -4.15 -11.85
N ALA A 101 -11.38 -3.86 -11.61
CA ALA A 101 -11.90 -3.58 -10.28
C ALA A 101 -11.83 -4.82 -9.36
N VAL A 102 -12.16 -6.01 -9.89
CA VAL A 102 -12.08 -7.28 -9.15
C VAL A 102 -10.64 -7.69 -8.93
N ALA A 103 -9.77 -7.50 -9.93
CA ALA A 103 -8.34 -7.78 -9.79
C ALA A 103 -7.62 -6.79 -8.86
N GLY A 104 -8.24 -5.66 -8.53
CA GLY A 104 -7.66 -4.63 -7.67
C GLY A 104 -6.52 -3.85 -8.34
N TYR A 105 -6.53 -3.72 -9.67
CA TYR A 105 -5.48 -2.97 -10.35
C TYR A 105 -5.54 -1.48 -10.00
N PRO A 106 -4.39 -0.79 -9.95
CA PRO A 106 -4.36 0.64 -9.68
C PRO A 106 -4.85 1.46 -10.90
N ALA A 107 -5.32 2.69 -10.65
CA ALA A 107 -5.91 3.57 -11.67
C ALA A 107 -4.88 4.39 -12.48
N ASN A 108 -3.59 4.03 -12.43
CA ASN A 108 -2.52 4.58 -13.26
C ASN A 108 -2.41 3.74 -14.55
N CYS A 109 -3.33 3.98 -15.48
CA CYS A 109 -3.48 3.19 -16.71
C CYS A 109 -2.19 3.11 -17.52
N GLU A 110 -1.43 4.20 -17.58
CA GLU A 110 -0.16 4.35 -18.30
C GLU A 110 0.95 3.41 -17.84
N ALA A 111 0.83 2.78 -16.66
CA ALA A 111 1.77 1.76 -16.22
C ALA A 111 1.68 0.48 -17.07
N CYS A 112 0.50 0.19 -17.63
CA CYS A 112 0.24 -1.06 -18.36
C CYS A 112 -0.16 -0.80 -19.83
N HIS A 113 -0.90 0.28 -20.08
CA HIS A 113 -1.35 0.68 -21.41
C HIS A 113 -0.41 1.73 -21.99
N THR A 114 0.63 1.25 -22.68
CA THR A 114 1.72 2.08 -23.22
C THR A 114 1.39 2.75 -24.56
N SER A 115 0.21 2.48 -25.12
CA SER A 115 -0.25 3.02 -26.39
C SER A 115 -1.72 3.40 -26.34
N THR A 116 -2.02 4.60 -26.85
CA THR A 116 -3.40 5.07 -27.05
C THR A 116 -4.01 4.59 -28.36
N THR A 117 -3.21 4.07 -29.30
CA THR A 117 -3.66 3.53 -30.59
C THR A 117 -3.76 2.00 -30.59
N ALA A 118 -2.99 1.34 -29.72
CA ALA A 118 -3.01 -0.10 -29.52
C ALA A 118 -3.20 -0.40 -28.03
N TRP A 119 -4.40 -0.07 -27.52
CA TRP A 119 -4.72 -0.18 -26.09
C TRP A 119 -4.63 -1.61 -25.56
N THR A 120 -4.83 -2.61 -26.43
CA THR A 120 -4.74 -4.04 -26.08
C THR A 120 -3.78 -4.79 -27.04
N PRO A 121 -3.01 -5.77 -26.53
CA PRO A 121 -2.86 -6.17 -25.14
C PRO A 121 -2.05 -5.16 -24.31
N ALA A 122 -2.35 -5.06 -23.02
CA ALA A 122 -1.50 -4.32 -22.10
C ALA A 122 -0.20 -5.09 -21.82
N THR A 123 0.88 -4.37 -21.57
CA THR A 123 2.17 -4.97 -21.19
C THR A 123 2.69 -4.28 -19.94
N PHE A 124 3.18 -5.05 -18.98
CA PHE A 124 3.80 -4.52 -17.78
C PHE A 124 5.19 -5.13 -17.59
N ASN A 125 6.17 -4.31 -17.24
CA ASN A 125 7.54 -4.73 -16.98
C ASN A 125 7.91 -4.40 -15.54
N HIS A 126 8.33 -5.42 -14.78
CA HIS A 126 8.79 -5.26 -13.40
C HIS A 126 10.20 -4.65 -13.28
N ALA A 127 10.90 -4.42 -14.39
CA ALA A 127 12.24 -3.84 -14.39
C ALA A 127 12.26 -2.47 -13.71
N GLY A 128 13.16 -2.30 -12.74
CA GLY A 128 13.30 -1.05 -11.98
C GLY A 128 12.39 -0.93 -10.75
N ILE A 129 11.46 -1.87 -10.55
CA ILE A 129 10.65 -1.94 -9.34
C ILE A 129 11.42 -2.74 -8.28
N THR A 130 11.84 -2.07 -7.21
CA THR A 130 12.67 -2.66 -6.14
C THR A 130 11.95 -2.76 -4.79
N ASN A 131 10.79 -2.13 -4.62
CA ASN A 131 10.00 -2.13 -3.40
C ASN A 131 8.53 -1.77 -3.73
N ASN A 132 7.69 -1.62 -2.69
CA ASN A 132 6.30 -1.19 -2.80
C ASN A 132 5.43 -2.13 -3.68
N CYS A 133 5.82 -3.40 -3.79
CA CYS A 133 5.13 -4.41 -4.59
C CYS A 133 3.66 -4.53 -4.20
N VAL A 134 3.37 -4.41 -2.90
CA VAL A 134 2.02 -4.51 -2.33
C VAL A 134 1.06 -3.44 -2.89
N ASN A 135 1.56 -2.31 -3.40
CA ASN A 135 0.68 -1.29 -4.01
C ASN A 135 -0.04 -1.80 -5.26
N CYS A 136 0.51 -2.81 -5.94
CA CYS A 136 -0.14 -3.48 -7.07
C CYS A 136 -0.62 -4.89 -6.68
N HIS A 137 0.12 -5.58 -5.82
CA HIS A 137 -0.12 -6.98 -5.45
C HIS A 137 -0.78 -7.13 -4.06
N GLN A 138 -1.56 -6.14 -3.62
CA GLN A 138 -2.24 -6.19 -2.32
C GLN A 138 -3.19 -7.38 -2.21
N ASN A 139 -3.93 -7.67 -3.29
CA ASN A 139 -4.85 -8.79 -3.33
C ASN A 139 -4.09 -10.13 -3.27
N ASP A 140 -3.01 -10.28 -4.03
CA ASP A 140 -2.18 -11.49 -4.01
C ASP A 140 -1.56 -11.70 -2.62
N TYR A 141 -1.06 -10.63 -1.99
CA TYR A 141 -0.56 -10.65 -0.62
C TYR A 141 -1.63 -11.08 0.40
N ASN A 142 -2.86 -10.60 0.25
CA ASN A 142 -3.95 -10.91 1.17
C ASN A 142 -4.51 -12.33 0.99
N THR A 143 -4.43 -12.88 -0.22
CA THR A 143 -5.12 -14.12 -0.60
C THR A 143 -4.20 -15.34 -0.68
N THR A 144 -2.87 -15.15 -0.66
CA THR A 144 -1.94 -16.28 -0.62
C THR A 144 -2.15 -17.15 0.62
N THR A 145 -1.97 -18.46 0.45
CA THR A 145 -2.13 -19.46 1.51
C THR A 145 -0.84 -20.22 1.83
N ASP A 146 0.21 -20.05 1.03
CA ASP A 146 1.45 -20.83 1.13
C ASP A 146 2.73 -19.95 1.03
N PRO A 147 3.24 -19.45 2.17
CA PRO A 147 2.54 -19.33 3.46
C PRO A 147 1.49 -18.20 3.41
N ASN A 148 0.53 -18.22 4.34
CA ASN A 148 -0.46 -17.15 4.45
C ASN A 148 0.15 -15.89 5.07
N HIS A 149 0.48 -14.88 4.25
CA HIS A 149 1.14 -13.67 4.72
C HIS A 149 0.36 -12.91 5.79
N THR A 150 -0.97 -12.84 5.69
CA THR A 150 -1.80 -12.08 6.65
C THR A 150 -1.90 -12.78 8.01
N THR A 151 -1.99 -14.11 8.01
CA THR A 151 -2.07 -14.93 9.23
C THR A 151 -0.78 -14.90 10.03
N TYR A 152 0.36 -14.85 9.33
CA TYR A 152 1.70 -14.82 9.94
C TYR A 152 2.29 -13.42 10.06
N ASN A 153 1.50 -12.37 9.77
CA ASN A 153 1.95 -10.97 9.79
C ASN A 153 3.28 -10.76 9.02
N ILE A 154 3.45 -11.45 7.91
CA ILE A 154 4.67 -11.37 7.10
C ILE A 154 4.80 -9.97 6.51
N SER A 155 6.00 -9.39 6.54
CA SER A 155 6.22 -8.03 6.05
C SER A 155 5.80 -7.84 4.59
N THR A 156 5.35 -6.64 4.24
CA THR A 156 5.11 -6.22 2.85
C THR A 156 6.40 -5.84 2.10
N SER A 157 7.57 -5.95 2.75
CA SER A 157 8.89 -5.94 2.13
C SER A 157 9.15 -7.23 1.36
N CYS A 158 8.40 -7.42 0.27
CA CYS A 158 8.42 -8.64 -0.54
C CYS A 158 9.82 -9.02 -1.03
N GLU A 159 10.66 -8.03 -1.33
CA GLU A 159 12.04 -8.17 -1.80
C GLU A 159 12.97 -8.92 -0.82
N THR A 160 12.55 -9.08 0.43
CA THR A 160 13.25 -9.91 1.42
C THR A 160 13.21 -11.39 1.07
N CYS A 161 12.16 -11.83 0.37
CA CYS A 161 11.87 -13.24 0.08
C CYS A 161 11.66 -13.53 -1.42
N HIS A 162 11.14 -12.55 -2.16
CA HIS A 162 10.77 -12.70 -3.56
C HIS A 162 11.66 -11.86 -4.46
N ASN A 163 11.87 -12.34 -5.69
CA ASN A 163 12.45 -11.55 -6.76
C ASN A 163 11.55 -11.63 -8.00
N THR A 164 11.53 -10.57 -8.81
CA THR A 164 10.62 -10.44 -9.95
C THR A 164 10.93 -11.39 -11.11
N SER A 165 12.16 -11.92 -11.18
CA SER A 165 12.57 -12.94 -12.17
C SER A 165 12.20 -14.38 -11.78
N SER A 166 11.93 -14.63 -10.51
CA SER A 166 11.68 -15.96 -9.94
C SER A 166 10.88 -15.79 -8.65
N TRP A 167 9.60 -15.43 -8.82
CA TRP A 167 8.71 -15.13 -7.70
C TRP A 167 8.41 -16.35 -6.81
N GLN A 168 8.33 -17.54 -7.43
CA GLN A 168 8.14 -18.81 -6.75
C GLN A 168 9.24 -19.81 -7.15
N PRO A 169 9.77 -20.60 -6.18
CA PRO A 169 9.54 -20.48 -4.74
C PRO A 169 10.15 -19.20 -4.16
N ALA A 170 9.62 -18.72 -3.04
CA ALA A 170 10.26 -17.67 -2.27
C ALA A 170 11.63 -18.17 -1.76
N ASN A 171 12.66 -17.34 -1.82
CA ASN A 171 13.96 -17.64 -1.25
C ASN A 171 14.11 -16.86 0.04
N PHE A 172 13.90 -17.52 1.18
CA PHE A 172 14.09 -16.95 2.50
C PHE A 172 15.22 -17.68 3.21
N ASN A 173 16.15 -16.92 3.78
CA ASN A 173 17.18 -17.45 4.67
C ASN A 173 17.11 -16.71 6.02
N HIS A 174 17.49 -17.41 7.09
CA HIS A 174 17.51 -16.83 8.43
C HIS A 174 18.79 -16.02 8.72
N VAL A 175 19.63 -15.74 7.71
CA VAL A 175 20.90 -15.02 7.92
C VAL A 175 20.58 -13.56 8.21
N GLY A 176 21.07 -13.06 9.35
CA GLY A 176 20.81 -11.68 9.80
C GLY A 176 19.58 -11.52 10.69
N PHE A 177 18.73 -12.55 10.83
CA PHE A 177 17.67 -12.58 11.83
C PHE A 177 18.21 -13.15 13.13
N THR A 178 18.61 -12.27 14.06
CA THR A 178 19.24 -12.65 15.33
C THR A 178 18.30 -12.62 16.53
N ASP A 179 17.10 -12.06 16.37
CA ASP A 179 16.10 -11.91 17.43
C ASP A 179 14.67 -11.93 16.85
N ASN A 180 13.66 -11.67 17.69
CA ASN A 180 12.26 -11.50 17.30
C ASN A 180 11.65 -12.68 16.53
N CYS A 181 12.18 -13.90 16.70
CA CYS A 181 11.73 -15.08 15.99
C CYS A 181 10.24 -15.34 16.19
N ALA A 182 9.73 -15.07 17.40
CA ALA A 182 8.32 -15.21 17.74
C ALA A 182 7.39 -14.32 16.89
N GLN A 183 7.87 -13.25 16.25
CA GLN A 183 7.04 -12.47 15.33
C GLN A 183 6.57 -13.28 14.13
N CYS A 184 7.37 -14.24 13.67
CA CYS A 184 7.01 -15.14 12.57
C CYS A 184 6.58 -16.52 13.09
N HIS A 185 7.24 -17.02 14.13
CA HIS A 185 7.08 -18.38 14.64
C HIS A 185 6.23 -18.46 15.91
N GLN A 186 5.35 -17.47 16.17
CA GLN A 186 4.46 -17.52 17.35
C GLN A 186 3.54 -18.75 17.33
N GLN A 187 3.06 -19.12 16.14
CA GLN A 187 2.20 -20.30 16.00
C GLN A 187 2.97 -21.59 16.29
N ASP A 188 4.20 -21.72 15.78
CA ASP A 188 5.06 -22.86 16.05
C ASP A 188 5.40 -22.96 17.55
N TYR A 189 5.71 -21.82 18.18
CA TYR A 189 5.92 -21.72 19.63
C TYR A 189 4.69 -22.22 20.40
N ASN A 190 3.49 -21.79 20.02
CA ASN A 190 2.23 -22.20 20.67
C ASN A 190 1.87 -23.68 20.39
N ALA A 191 2.28 -24.22 19.24
CA ALA A 191 1.94 -25.57 18.79
C ALA A 191 2.93 -26.64 19.26
N THR A 192 4.11 -26.26 19.74
CA THR A 192 5.12 -27.24 20.17
C THR A 192 4.62 -28.03 21.38
N THR A 193 4.81 -29.36 21.39
CA THR A 193 4.36 -30.25 22.47
C THR A 193 5.50 -30.93 23.23
N SER A 194 6.74 -30.87 22.72
CA SER A 194 7.89 -31.57 23.32
C SER A 194 9.19 -30.74 23.24
N PRO A 195 9.56 -30.01 24.32
CA PRO A 195 8.69 -29.60 25.43
C PRO A 195 7.59 -28.64 24.96
N ASN A 196 6.46 -28.58 25.67
CA ASN A 196 5.42 -27.61 25.35
C ASN A 196 5.83 -26.22 25.84
N HIS A 197 6.25 -25.35 24.91
CA HIS A 197 6.80 -24.04 25.26
C HIS A 197 5.79 -23.16 26.00
N ALA A 198 4.58 -23.03 25.45
CA ALA A 198 3.53 -22.19 26.00
C ALA A 198 3.05 -22.65 27.39
N VAL A 199 2.82 -23.96 27.58
CA VAL A 199 2.37 -24.52 28.86
C VAL A 199 3.45 -24.43 29.93
N GLN A 200 4.71 -24.63 29.56
CA GLN A 200 5.83 -24.55 30.50
C GLN A 200 6.29 -23.10 30.75
N GLY A 201 5.74 -22.14 30.01
CA GLY A 201 6.01 -20.71 30.19
C GLY A 201 7.43 -20.33 29.78
N PHE A 202 7.99 -20.96 28.74
CA PHE A 202 9.30 -20.57 28.23
C PHE A 202 9.27 -19.14 27.65
N PRO A 203 10.40 -18.41 27.65
CA PRO A 203 10.45 -17.10 27.03
C PRO A 203 10.39 -17.21 25.49
N THR A 204 9.90 -16.16 24.83
CA THR A 204 9.91 -16.03 23.35
C THR A 204 11.26 -15.59 22.77
N ARG A 205 12.29 -15.55 23.62
CA ARG A 205 13.67 -15.26 23.24
C ARG A 205 14.36 -16.52 22.75
N CYS A 206 14.00 -16.94 21.54
CA CYS A 206 14.37 -18.25 20.99
C CYS A 206 15.89 -18.44 20.88
N GLU A 207 16.64 -17.39 20.57
CA GLU A 207 18.10 -17.43 20.37
C GLU A 207 18.89 -17.76 21.65
N ALA A 208 18.25 -17.73 22.82
CA ALA A 208 18.85 -18.22 24.05
C ALA A 208 19.02 -19.74 24.06
N CYS A 209 18.22 -20.46 23.28
CA CYS A 209 18.15 -21.93 23.27
C CYS A 209 18.34 -22.55 21.88
N HIS A 210 18.01 -21.82 20.82
CA HIS A 210 17.98 -22.32 19.45
C HIS A 210 18.94 -21.57 18.54
N ASN A 211 19.46 -22.27 17.54
CA ASN A 211 20.25 -21.71 16.45
C ASN A 211 19.57 -22.00 15.11
N THR A 212 19.54 -21.02 14.21
CA THR A 212 18.87 -21.15 12.90
C THR A 212 19.56 -22.13 11.95
N SER A 213 20.85 -22.44 12.16
CA SER A 213 21.58 -23.47 11.42
C SER A 213 21.39 -24.89 11.99
N ALA A 214 20.97 -25.00 13.25
CA ALA A 214 20.70 -26.26 13.94
C ALA A 214 19.65 -26.03 15.04
N TRP A 215 18.37 -26.03 14.65
CA TRP A 215 17.28 -25.68 15.58
C TRP A 215 17.07 -26.73 16.68
N GLN A 216 17.40 -27.99 16.37
CA GLN A 216 17.37 -29.11 17.31
C GLN A 216 18.73 -29.82 17.34
N PRO A 217 19.19 -30.28 18.52
CA PRO A 217 18.57 -30.10 19.84
C PRO A 217 18.69 -28.66 20.34
N ALA A 218 17.78 -28.24 21.24
CA ALA A 218 17.95 -26.99 21.96
C ALA A 218 19.21 -27.05 22.84
N MET A 219 19.99 -25.99 22.85
CA MET A 219 21.20 -25.87 23.65
C MET A 219 21.09 -24.66 24.56
N PHE A 220 21.21 -24.89 25.87
CA PHE A 220 21.21 -23.82 26.86
C PHE A 220 22.29 -24.07 27.90
N SER A 221 22.98 -23.01 28.32
CA SER A 221 24.02 -23.05 29.35
C SER A 221 23.73 -22.02 30.43
N HIS A 222 23.75 -22.44 31.69
CA HIS A 222 23.67 -21.54 32.84
C HIS A 222 24.97 -20.73 33.06
N ALA A 223 26.06 -21.06 32.35
CA ALA A 223 27.35 -20.40 32.53
C ALA A 223 27.26 -18.92 32.13
N GLY A 224 27.61 -18.03 33.06
CA GLY A 224 27.57 -16.58 32.87
C GLY A 224 26.24 -15.91 33.19
N ILE A 225 25.19 -16.68 33.56
CA ILE A 225 23.93 -16.12 34.06
C ILE A 225 24.09 -15.79 35.54
N THR A 226 24.07 -14.51 35.88
CA THR A 226 24.27 -14.00 37.26
C THR A 226 23.05 -13.32 37.87
N ASN A 227 21.99 -13.08 37.08
CA ASN A 227 20.75 -12.42 37.48
C ASN A 227 19.59 -12.85 36.57
N ASN A 228 18.40 -12.25 36.76
CA ASN A 228 17.20 -12.44 35.95
C ASN A 228 16.71 -13.90 35.85
N CYS A 229 17.03 -14.74 36.83
CA CYS A 229 16.65 -16.15 36.84
C CYS A 229 15.13 -16.37 36.70
N VAL A 230 14.34 -15.45 37.25
CA VAL A 230 12.88 -15.50 37.20
C VAL A 230 12.32 -15.43 35.78
N GLU A 231 13.06 -14.88 34.80
CA GLU A 231 12.62 -14.86 33.39
C GLU A 231 12.45 -16.27 32.81
N CYS A 232 13.18 -17.25 33.34
CA CYS A 232 13.07 -18.66 32.94
C CYS A 232 12.40 -19.53 34.02
N HIS A 233 12.60 -19.19 35.29
CA HIS A 233 12.15 -19.99 36.44
C HIS A 233 10.98 -19.37 37.20
N GLN A 234 10.14 -18.56 36.55
CA GLN A 234 8.96 -17.93 37.18
C GLN A 234 8.00 -18.99 37.72
N ASN A 235 7.77 -20.06 36.97
CA ASN A 235 6.88 -21.15 37.37
C ASN A 235 7.46 -21.91 38.57
N ASP A 236 8.76 -22.18 38.58
CA ASP A 236 9.43 -22.81 39.72
C ASP A 236 9.35 -21.91 40.96
N PHE A 237 9.63 -20.61 40.81
CA PHE A 237 9.50 -19.62 41.89
C PHE A 237 8.09 -19.63 42.48
N ASN A 238 7.06 -19.60 41.62
CA ASN A 238 5.66 -19.61 42.04
C ASN A 238 5.22 -20.92 42.69
N ALA A 239 5.82 -22.05 42.29
CA ALA A 239 5.46 -23.38 42.78
C ALA A 239 6.15 -23.77 44.10
N THR A 240 7.13 -23.00 44.58
CA THR A 240 7.82 -23.28 45.84
C THR A 240 6.88 -23.22 47.05
N THR A 241 6.98 -24.21 47.92
CA THR A 241 6.14 -24.32 49.13
C THR A 241 6.93 -24.33 50.44
N ASN A 242 8.25 -24.50 50.39
CA ASN A 242 9.10 -24.58 51.58
C ASN A 242 10.46 -23.85 51.39
N PRO A 243 10.57 -22.56 51.75
CA PRO A 243 9.47 -21.66 52.08
C PRO A 243 8.63 -21.32 50.83
N ASN A 244 7.38 -20.87 51.03
CA ASN A 244 6.56 -20.39 49.92
C ASN A 244 7.03 -18.99 49.53
N HIS A 245 7.72 -18.85 48.38
CA HIS A 245 8.30 -17.58 47.98
C HIS A 245 7.26 -16.48 47.75
N VAL A 246 6.13 -16.82 47.12
CA VAL A 246 5.06 -15.85 46.79
C VAL A 246 4.33 -15.40 48.04
N ALA A 247 3.88 -16.35 48.87
CA ALA A 247 3.08 -16.05 50.07
C ALA A 247 3.88 -15.28 51.12
N GLN A 248 5.20 -15.47 51.15
CA GLN A 248 6.10 -14.77 52.08
C GLN A 248 6.72 -13.51 51.46
N GLY A 249 6.40 -13.17 50.22
CA GLY A 249 6.85 -11.94 49.57
C GLY A 249 8.36 -11.89 49.31
N PHE A 250 9.00 -13.02 49.03
CA PHE A 250 10.42 -13.07 48.72
C PHE A 250 10.72 -12.32 47.40
N PRO A 251 11.88 -11.66 47.30
CA PRO A 251 12.29 -11.00 46.06
C PRO A 251 12.67 -12.03 44.98
N THR A 252 12.54 -11.63 43.71
CA THR A 252 12.95 -12.43 42.54
C THR A 252 14.46 -12.39 42.27
N ARG A 253 15.23 -11.80 43.18
CA ARG A 253 16.70 -11.72 43.12
C ARG A 253 17.32 -12.99 43.71
N CYS A 254 17.28 -14.06 42.93
CA CYS A 254 17.62 -15.42 43.38
C CYS A 254 19.06 -15.54 43.92
N GLU A 255 20.02 -14.85 43.33
CA GLU A 255 21.45 -14.92 43.68
C GLU A 255 21.76 -14.37 45.09
N ALA A 256 20.81 -13.66 45.70
CA ALA A 256 20.93 -13.24 47.10
C ALA A 256 20.83 -14.43 48.07
N CYS A 257 20.16 -15.52 47.66
CA CYS A 257 19.85 -16.66 48.50
C CYS A 257 20.34 -18.01 47.92
N HIS A 258 20.41 -18.14 46.59
CA HIS A 258 20.68 -19.38 45.88
C HIS A 258 21.99 -19.34 45.10
N ASN A 259 22.73 -20.45 45.13
CA ASN A 259 23.90 -20.65 44.28
C ASN A 259 23.48 -21.32 42.96
N THR A 260 23.86 -20.75 41.82
CA THR A 260 23.51 -21.19 40.47
C THR A 260 24.40 -22.30 39.91
N SER A 261 25.57 -22.58 40.49
CA SER A 261 26.44 -23.69 40.03
C SER A 261 25.96 -25.07 40.51
N THR A 262 25.20 -25.09 41.61
CA THR A 262 24.51 -26.25 42.17
C THR A 262 23.29 -25.74 42.91
N TRP A 263 22.10 -25.78 42.30
CA TRP A 263 20.89 -25.25 42.93
C TRP A 263 20.58 -26.03 44.21
N GLN A 264 20.94 -25.45 45.35
CA GLN A 264 20.70 -26.02 46.67
C GLN A 264 19.77 -25.09 47.47
N PRO A 265 18.98 -25.65 48.41
CA PRO A 265 18.17 -24.84 49.31
C PRO A 265 19.05 -23.81 50.03
N ALA A 266 18.59 -22.57 50.09
CA ALA A 266 19.22 -21.55 50.91
C ALA A 266 19.12 -21.99 52.38
N MET A 267 20.27 -22.19 53.04
CA MET A 267 20.28 -22.50 54.48
C MET A 267 20.22 -21.19 55.26
N PHE A 268 19.10 -20.94 55.90
CA PHE A 268 18.93 -19.84 56.85
C PHE A 268 19.15 -20.39 58.26
N SER A 269 20.15 -19.86 58.96
CA SER A 269 20.41 -20.11 60.39
C SER A 269 19.58 -19.21 61.28
#